data_AF-A0A9P5W0Q0-F1
#
_entry.id   AF-A0A9P5W0Q0-F1
#
_cell.length_a   1.000
_cell.length_b   1.000
_cell.length_c   1.000
_cell.angle_alpha   90.00
_cell.angle_beta   90.00
_cell.angle_gamma   90.00
#
_symmetry.space_group_name_H-M   'P 1'
#
loop_
_entity.id
_entity.type
_entity.pdbx_description
1 polymer ?
#
loop_
_entity_poly.entity_id
_entity_poly.type
_entity_poly.pdbx_seq_one_letter_code
_entity_poly.pdbx_strand_id
1 'polypeptide(L)'
;MLANERTALVGEKCVLVPYLKRHVEQYNKWMQSPELLELTASEPLTLEQEYEMQRSWREDENKCTFIILAREQLDQQVTPENALTHKMAGDVNLFFNDHDDPHSAEIEIMIAGKYH
;
A
#
# COMPACT_ATOMS: atom_id res chain seq x y z
N MET A 1 -2.07 -6.07 -9.38
CA MET A 1 -1.03 -6.72 -10.20
C MET A 1 -0.31 -7.81 -9.40
N LEU A 2 -0.04 -8.97 -10.02
CA LEU A 2 0.72 -10.05 -9.37
C LEU A 2 2.25 -9.90 -9.49
N ALA A 3 2.77 -9.08 -10.40
CA ALA A 3 4.21 -8.94 -10.63
C ALA A 3 5.02 -8.51 -9.39
N ASN A 4 4.41 -7.76 -8.47
CA ASN A 4 5.07 -7.35 -7.23
C ASN A 4 4.92 -8.35 -6.08
N GLU A 5 4.22 -9.48 -6.23
CA GLU A 5 3.76 -10.32 -5.11
C GLU A 5 4.87 -10.85 -4.17
N ARG A 6 6.11 -10.93 -4.65
CA ARG A 6 7.30 -11.41 -3.92
C ARG A 6 8.38 -10.34 -3.79
N THR A 7 8.04 -9.09 -4.05
CA THR A 7 8.98 -7.97 -4.12
C THR A 7 8.85 -7.12 -2.86
N ALA A 8 9.96 -6.96 -2.14
CA ALA A 8 10.09 -5.98 -1.08
C ALA A 8 11.16 -4.97 -1.46
N LEU A 9 10.81 -3.68 -1.46
CA LEU A 9 11.75 -2.59 -1.76
C LEU A 9 12.22 -2.00 -0.43
N VAL A 10 13.50 -2.17 -0.14
CA VAL A 10 14.10 -1.73 1.12
C VAL A 10 14.76 -0.37 0.92
N GLY A 11 14.15 0.68 1.45
CA GLY A 11 14.74 2.00 1.55
C GLY A 11 15.40 2.22 2.91
N GLU A 12 16.05 3.37 3.11
CA GLU A 12 16.71 3.71 4.37
C GLU A 12 15.71 3.76 5.54
N LYS A 13 14.60 4.49 5.38
CA LYS A 13 13.62 4.76 6.45
C LYS A 13 12.33 3.94 6.36
N CYS A 14 12.11 3.24 5.24
CA CYS A 14 10.89 2.48 5.02
C CYS A 14 11.14 1.23 4.17
N VAL A 15 10.18 0.32 4.22
CA VAL A 15 10.09 -0.85 3.34
C VAL A 15 8.77 -0.78 2.60
N LEU A 16 8.78 -0.99 1.28
CA LEU A 16 7.57 -1.18 0.50
C LEU A 16 7.34 -2.67 0.32
N VAL A 17 6.16 -3.14 0.73
CA VAL A 17 5.73 -4.54 0.55
C VAL A 17 4.43 -4.58 -0.25
N PRO A 18 4.08 -5.70 -0.91
CA PRO A 18 2.83 -5.77 -1.66
C PRO A 18 1.63 -5.56 -0.73
N TYR A 19 0.53 -5.01 -1.25
CA TYR A 19 -0.71 -4.94 -0.49
C TYR A 19 -1.33 -6.33 -0.35
N LEU A 20 -1.35 -6.85 0.88
CA LEU A 20 -1.77 -8.21 1.21
C LEU A 20 -3.00 -8.20 2.11
N LYS A 21 -3.75 -9.31 2.10
CA LYS A 21 -4.96 -9.51 2.91
C LYS A 21 -4.81 -9.12 4.39
N ARG A 22 -3.65 -9.38 5.01
CA ARG A 22 -3.40 -9.04 6.43
C ARG A 22 -3.32 -7.53 6.71
N HIS A 23 -3.09 -6.69 5.70
CA HIS A 23 -3.03 -5.23 5.86
C HIS A 23 -4.42 -4.61 5.83
N VAL A 24 -5.43 -5.33 5.31
CA VAL A 24 -6.79 -4.83 5.07
C VAL A 24 -7.44 -4.27 6.33
N GLU A 25 -7.33 -4.96 7.47
CA GLU A 25 -7.97 -4.47 8.70
C GLU A 25 -7.39 -3.14 9.19
N GLN A 26 -6.07 -2.95 9.07
CA GLN A 26 -5.42 -1.71 9.46
C GLN A 26 -5.69 -0.60 8.44
N TYR A 27 -5.63 -0.94 7.16
CA TYR A 27 -5.92 0.00 6.06
C TYR A 27 -7.37 0.49 6.12
N ASN A 28 -8.34 -0.40 6.33
CA ASN A 28 -9.74 -0.04 6.46
C ASN A 28 -9.98 0.92 7.63
N LYS A 29 -9.30 0.73 8.77
CA LYS A 29 -9.36 1.66 9.91
C LYS A 29 -8.84 3.06 9.55
N TRP A 30 -7.76 3.15 8.79
CA TRP A 30 -7.29 4.43 8.27
C TRP A 30 -8.30 5.09 7.36
N MET A 31 -8.89 4.32 6.44
CA MET A 31 -9.94 4.77 5.52
C MET A 31 -11.31 5.02 6.19
N GLN A 32 -11.38 5.02 7.53
CA GLN A 32 -12.50 5.61 8.28
C GLN A 32 -12.23 7.06 8.71
N SER A 33 -11.00 7.56 8.55
CA SER A 33 -10.66 8.94 8.91
C SER A 33 -11.19 9.92 7.84
N PRO A 34 -12.04 10.90 8.21
CA PRO A 34 -12.54 11.89 7.25
C PRO A 34 -11.44 12.68 6.55
N GLU A 35 -10.35 12.97 7.26
CA GLU A 35 -9.18 13.68 6.70
C GLU A 35 -8.51 12.85 5.60
N LEU A 36 -8.29 11.55 5.84
CA LEU A 36 -7.66 10.68 4.84
C LEU A 36 -8.57 10.48 3.63
N LEU A 37 -9.88 10.33 3.87
CA LEU A 37 -10.88 10.21 2.80
C LEU A 37 -10.90 11.46 1.92
N GLU A 38 -10.87 12.66 2.51
CA GLU A 38 -10.82 13.92 1.76
C GLU A 38 -9.51 14.06 0.97
N LEU A 39 -8.36 13.78 1.58
CA LEU A 39 -7.05 13.88 0.93
C LEU A 39 -6.86 12.88 -0.22
N THR A 40 -7.53 11.73 -0.15
CA THR A 40 -7.47 10.67 -1.17
C THR A 40 -8.68 10.67 -2.10
N ALA A 41 -9.59 11.65 -1.96
CA ALA A 41 -10.87 11.70 -2.67
C ALA A 41 -11.63 10.36 -2.67
N SER A 42 -11.54 9.63 -1.56
CA SER A 42 -12.08 8.27 -1.40
C SER A 42 -13.33 8.28 -0.54
N GLU A 43 -14.15 7.24 -0.69
CA GLU A 43 -15.33 7.00 0.14
C GLU A 43 -15.05 5.86 1.14
N PRO A 44 -15.62 5.91 2.36
CA PRO A 44 -15.41 4.85 3.34
C PRO A 44 -16.05 3.54 2.87
N LEU A 45 -15.32 2.45 3.04
CA LEU A 45 -15.79 1.10 2.75
C LEU A 45 -16.00 0.30 4.03
N THR A 46 -16.93 -0.66 3.99
CA THR A 46 -17.00 -1.70 5.01
C THR A 46 -15.77 -2.60 4.92
N LEU A 47 -15.45 -3.30 6.01
CA LEU A 47 -14.31 -4.22 6.02
C LEU A 47 -14.42 -5.32 4.93
N GLU A 48 -15.63 -5.84 4.68
CA GLU A 48 -15.86 -6.84 3.62
C GLU A 48 -15.62 -6.24 2.23
N GLN A 49 -16.10 -5.03 1.98
CA GLN A 49 -15.85 -4.31 0.73
C GLN A 49 -14.35 -4.03 0.52
N GLU A 50 -13.61 -3.69 1.58
CA GLU A 50 -12.17 -3.50 1.50
C GLU A 50 -11.45 -4.81 1.12
N TYR A 51 -11.88 -5.96 1.65
CA TYR A 51 -11.35 -7.26 1.23
C TYR A 51 -11.65 -7.59 -0.24
N GLU A 52 -12.78 -7.14 -0.78
CA GLU A 52 -13.09 -7.27 -2.21
C GLU A 52 -12.21 -6.35 -3.06
N MET A 53 -12.07 -5.08 -2.66
CA MET A 53 -11.21 -4.11 -3.33
C MET A 53 -9.73 -4.50 -3.31
N GLN A 54 -9.23 -5.00 -2.18
CA GLN A 54 -7.86 -5.49 -2.09
C GLN A 54 -7.61 -6.66 -3.06
N ARG A 55 -8.58 -7.58 -3.20
CA ARG A 55 -8.47 -8.70 -4.14
C ARG A 55 -8.47 -8.20 -5.58
N SER A 56 -9.39 -7.32 -5.95
CA SER A 56 -9.47 -6.78 -7.32
C SER A 56 -8.19 -6.03 -7.69
N TRP A 57 -7.67 -5.16 -6.83
CA TRP A 57 -6.41 -4.45 -7.08
C TRP A 57 -5.20 -5.38 -7.14
N ARG A 58 -5.20 -6.48 -6.37
CA ARG A 58 -4.12 -7.46 -6.45
C ARG A 58 -4.09 -8.18 -7.78
N GLU A 59 -5.24 -8.43 -8.40
CA GLU A 59 -5.35 -9.14 -9.67
C GLU A 59 -5.28 -8.20 -10.88
N ASP A 60 -5.48 -6.89 -10.69
CA ASP A 60 -5.43 -5.87 -11.74
C ASP A 60 -4.04 -5.74 -12.39
N GLU A 61 -3.91 -6.05 -13.68
CA GLU A 61 -2.64 -5.94 -14.41
C GLU A 61 -2.16 -4.51 -14.62
N ASN A 62 -3.04 -3.52 -14.49
CA ASN A 62 -2.73 -2.10 -14.70
C ASN A 62 -2.58 -1.33 -13.38
N LYS A 63 -2.72 -1.99 -12.22
CA LYS A 63 -2.54 -1.36 -10.91
C LYS A 63 -1.57 -2.15 -10.03
N CYS A 64 -0.54 -1.49 -9.53
CA CYS A 64 0.41 -2.07 -8.59
C CYS A 64 0.41 -1.28 -7.27
N THR A 65 -0.01 -1.92 -6.18
CA THR A 65 -0.08 -1.28 -4.87
C THR A 65 0.96 -1.86 -3.92
N PHE A 66 1.68 -0.97 -3.23
CA PHE A 66 2.55 -1.28 -2.11
C PHE A 66 2.03 -0.65 -0.82
N ILE A 67 2.24 -1.31 0.30
CA ILE A 67 2.12 -0.73 1.64
C ILE A 67 3.50 -0.27 2.10
N ILE A 68 3.55 0.95 2.62
CA ILE A 68 4.73 1.55 3.22
C ILE A 68 4.79 1.12 4.67
N LEU A 69 5.92 0.53 5.08
CA LEU A 69 6.21 0.16 6.45
C LEU A 69 7.38 0.99 6.98
N ALA A 70 7.25 1.58 8.17
CA ALA A 70 8.30 2.40 8.77
C ALA A 70 9.41 1.53 9.39
N ARG A 71 10.68 1.81 9.04
CA ARG A 71 11.85 1.14 9.63
C ARG A 71 12.28 1.87 10.91
N GLU A 72 12.09 1.24 12.06
CA GLU A 72 12.53 1.81 13.35
C GLU A 72 14.02 1.53 13.63
N GLN A 73 14.57 0.42 13.13
CA GLN A 73 15.96 0.01 13.32
C GLN A 73 16.71 -0.06 11.98
N LEU A 74 17.60 0.91 11.73
CA LEU A 74 18.34 1.01 10.45
C LEU A 74 19.32 -0.16 10.25
N ASP A 75 19.92 -0.65 11.34
CA ASP A 75 20.91 -1.74 11.32
C ASP A 75 20.27 -3.13 11.26
N GLN A 76 18.95 -3.23 11.42
CA GLN A 76 18.25 -4.50 11.30
C GLN A 76 18.12 -4.90 9.83
N GLN A 77 18.60 -6.09 9.49
CA GLN A 77 18.39 -6.69 8.18
C GLN A 77 16.90 -6.90 7.95
N VAL A 78 16.36 -6.36 6.86
CA VAL A 78 14.97 -6.58 6.46
C VAL A 78 14.86 -7.95 5.80
N THR A 79 14.00 -8.80 6.34
CA THR A 79 13.62 -10.10 5.79
C THR A 79 12.13 -10.09 5.44
N PRO A 80 11.65 -10.98 4.56
CA PRO A 80 10.21 -11.11 4.32
C PRO A 80 9.38 -11.37 5.58
N GLU A 81 9.98 -12.04 6.57
CA GLU A 81 9.34 -12.39 7.85
C GLU A 81 9.23 -11.18 8.78
N ASN A 82 10.28 -10.37 8.88
CA ASN A 82 10.28 -9.21 9.78
C ASN A 82 9.78 -7.92 9.12
N ALA A 83 9.73 -7.84 7.79
CA ALA A 83 9.24 -6.66 7.09
C ALA A 83 7.85 -6.30 7.62
N LEU A 84 7.02 -7.32 7.83
CA LEU A 84 5.61 -7.22 8.20
C LEU A 84 5.36 -6.93 9.68
N THR A 85 6.39 -7.01 10.52
CA THR A 85 6.29 -6.60 11.93
C THR A 85 6.45 -5.08 12.09
N HIS A 86 6.91 -4.40 11.05
CA HIS A 86 7.03 -2.96 11.03
C HIS A 86 5.65 -2.30 10.95
N LYS A 87 5.53 -1.10 11.52
CA LYS A 87 4.27 -0.34 11.50
C LYS A 87 3.97 0.15 10.09
N MET A 88 2.72 0.00 9.67
CA MET A 88 2.25 0.63 8.43
C MET A 88 2.33 2.16 8.58
N ALA A 89 2.79 2.82 7.52
CA ALA A 89 2.96 4.26 7.44
C ALA A 89 2.25 4.91 6.24
N GLY A 90 1.66 4.11 5.35
CA GLY A 90 0.97 4.59 4.16
C GLY A 90 0.94 3.56 3.04
N ASP A 91 0.70 4.01 1.82
CA ASP A 91 0.68 3.18 0.63
C ASP A 91 1.18 3.95 -0.61
N VAL A 92 1.53 3.19 -1.64
CA VAL A 92 1.93 3.67 -2.96
C VAL A 92 1.11 2.92 -4.00
N ASN A 93 0.36 3.64 -4.82
CA ASN A 93 -0.36 3.08 -5.97
C ASN A 93 0.33 3.51 -7.26
N LEU A 94 0.62 2.54 -8.12
CA LEU A 94 1.10 2.78 -9.48
C LEU A 94 -0.02 2.39 -10.45
N PHE A 95 -0.36 3.28 -11.36
CA PHE A 95 -1.36 3.08 -12.40
C PHE A 95 -0.68 3.10 -13.77
N PHE A 96 -0.80 2.01 -14.51
CA PHE A 96 -0.28 1.83 -15.87
C PHE A 96 -1.41 2.04 -16.87
N ASN A 97 -1.94 3.27 -16.92
CA ASN A 97 -3.14 3.65 -17.69
C ASN A 97 -2.84 4.55 -18.90
N ASP A 98 -1.57 4.84 -19.18
CA ASP A 98 -1.19 5.64 -20.35
C ASP A 98 -1.30 4.78 -21.63
N HIS A 99 -2.25 5.15 -22.48
CA HIS A 99 -2.50 4.46 -23.75
C HIS A 99 -1.46 4.79 -24.83
N ASP A 100 -0.73 5.89 -24.69
CA ASP A 100 0.26 6.36 -25.66
C ASP A 100 1.68 5.88 -25.30
N ASP A 101 1.97 5.64 -24.00
CA ASP A 101 3.23 5.05 -23.53
C ASP A 101 3.05 3.91 -22.50
N PRO A 102 3.20 2.64 -22.91
CA PRO A 102 3.07 1.49 -22.00
C PRO A 102 4.20 1.37 -20.97
N HIS A 103 5.24 2.20 -21.03
CA HIS A 103 6.32 2.26 -20.05
C HIS A 103 6.15 3.39 -19.03
N SER A 104 5.08 4.17 -19.15
CA SER A 104 4.72 5.24 -18.21
C SER A 104 3.81 4.68 -17.10
N ALA A 105 3.92 5.28 -15.90
CA ALA A 105 3.02 4.99 -14.79
C ALA A 105 2.76 6.25 -13.96
N GLU A 106 1.51 6.49 -13.61
CA GLU A 106 1.13 7.48 -12.62
C GLU A 106 1.34 6.90 -11.22
N ILE A 107 1.94 7.69 -10.33
CA ILE A 107 2.24 7.27 -8.96
C ILE A 107 1.50 8.15 -7.98
N GLU A 108 0.65 7.55 -7.16
CA GLU A 108 0.01 8.18 -6.02
C GLU A 108 0.62 7.64 -4.72
N ILE A 109 0.92 8.55 -3.79
CA ILE A 109 1.55 8.21 -2.51
C ILE A 109 0.69 8.81 -1.40
N MET A 110 0.25 7.96 -0.47
CA MET A 110 -0.42 8.38 0.75
C MET A 110 0.46 8.04 1.95
N ILE A 111 0.69 9.02 2.82
CA ILE A 111 1.34 8.81 4.12
C ILE A 111 0.29 8.97 5.20
N ALA A 112 -0.02 7.89 5.89
CA ALA A 112 -0.98 7.90 6.98
C ALA A 112 -0.33 8.67 8.15
N GLY A 113 -0.90 9.84 8.47
CA GLY A 113 -0.44 10.72 9.55
C GLY A 113 -0.46 10.03 10.93
N LYS A 114 -0.04 10.75 11.97
CA LYS A 114 0.10 10.21 13.35
C LYS A 114 -1.26 9.82 13.95
N TYR A 115 -1.71 8.60 13.70
CA TYR A 115 -2.81 7.98 14.44
C TYR A 115 -2.37 6.61 14.95
N HIS A 116 -1.72 6.68 16.12
CA HIS A 116 -1.50 5.69 17.19
C HIS A 116 -0.75 4.39 16.90
#